data_AF-A0A7S0LL25-F1
#
_entry.id   AF-A0A7S0LL25-F1
#
_cell.length_a   1.000
_cell.length_b   1.000
_cell.length_c   1.000
_cell.angle_alpha   90.00
_cell.angle_beta   90.00
_cell.angle_gamma   90.00
#
_symmetry.space_group_name_H-M   'P 1'
#
loop_
_entity.id
_entity.type
_entity.pdbx_description
1 polymer ?
#
loop_
_entity_poly.entity_id
_entity_poly.type
_entity_poly.pdbx_seq_one_letter_code
_entity_poly.pdbx_strand_id
1 'polypeptide(L)'
;QLAGLVRGVVDELQMHEAYAAHWGVDMAAVRPVPATAAYANFLDGVARSGDVAACLAAMVPCMRLHAHLGQTLARAPSTSAAEYQPWVDTYSNAGFEELAATLEALLDAHASRLDAAGGR
;
A
#
# COMPACT_ATOMS: atom_id res chain seq x y z
N GLN A 1 -11.25 11.99 4.34
CA GLN A 1 -10.00 11.70 3.59
C GLN A 1 -9.19 10.62 4.29
N LEU A 2 -8.63 10.84 5.49
CA LEU A 2 -7.87 9.79 6.22
C LEU A 2 -8.69 8.54 6.60
N ALA A 3 -9.96 8.69 7.00
CA ALA A 3 -10.83 7.55 7.33
C ALA A 3 -11.08 6.59 6.15
N GLY A 4 -11.04 7.09 4.90
CA GLY A 4 -11.16 6.26 3.71
C GLY A 4 -9.92 5.40 3.48
N LEU A 5 -8.73 5.94 3.75
CA LEU A 5 -7.46 5.19 3.66
C LEU A 5 -7.40 4.07 4.71
N VAL A 6 -7.82 4.35 5.95
CA VAL A 6 -7.89 3.32 7.01
C VAL A 6 -8.87 2.21 6.64
N ARG A 7 -10.02 2.54 6.05
CA ARG A 7 -10.97 1.54 5.53
C ARG A 7 -10.31 0.68 4.43
N GLY A 8 -9.65 1.31 3.47
CA GLY A 8 -8.94 0.60 2.40
C GLY A 8 -7.92 -0.41 2.92
N VAL A 9 -7.14 -0.05 3.95
CA VAL A 9 -6.18 -0.99 4.59
C VAL A 9 -6.89 -2.16 5.27
N VAL A 10 -8.03 -1.93 5.93
CA VAL A 10 -8.81 -3.01 6.55
C VAL A 10 -9.35 -3.96 5.49
N ASP A 11 -9.89 -3.42 4.40
CA ASP A 11 -10.41 -4.21 3.29
C ASP A 11 -9.27 -5.01 2.61
N GLU A 12 -8.08 -4.43 2.49
CA GLU A 12 -6.87 -5.10 1.99
C GLU A 12 -6.42 -6.26 2.90
N LEU A 13 -6.42 -6.07 4.22
CA LEU A 13 -6.09 -7.14 5.18
C LEU A 13 -7.08 -8.31 5.11
N GLN A 14 -8.38 -8.02 4.97
CA GLN A 14 -9.40 -9.06 4.80
C GLN A 14 -9.21 -9.84 3.50
N MET A 15 -8.83 -9.16 2.42
CA MET A 15 -8.50 -9.78 1.14
C MET A 15 -7.26 -10.69 1.26
N HIS A 16 -6.22 -10.27 1.97
CA HIS A 16 -5.05 -11.12 2.23
C HIS A 16 -5.39 -12.35 3.09
N GLU A 17 -6.25 -12.21 4.10
CA GLU A 17 -6.73 -13.35 4.89
C GLU A 17 -7.46 -14.38 4.01
N ALA A 18 -8.29 -13.91 3.08
CA ALA A 18 -8.97 -14.78 2.12
C ALA A 18 -7.99 -15.51 1.18
N TYR A 19 -6.93 -14.84 0.72
CA TYR A 19 -5.88 -15.49 -0.08
C TYR A 19 -5.11 -16.54 0.70
N ALA A 20 -4.70 -16.22 1.93
CA ALA A 20 -4.00 -17.18 2.78
C ALA A 20 -4.85 -18.44 3.01
N ALA A 21 -6.14 -18.27 3.29
CA ALA A 21 -7.08 -19.38 3.41
C ALA A 21 -7.21 -20.19 2.10
N HIS A 22 -7.35 -19.51 0.96
CA HIS A 22 -7.46 -20.15 -0.35
C HIS A 22 -6.23 -21.00 -0.71
N TRP A 23 -5.02 -20.50 -0.39
CA TRP A 23 -3.76 -21.18 -0.66
C TRP A 23 -3.32 -22.14 0.46
N GLY A 24 -4.11 -22.31 1.52
CA GLY A 24 -3.77 -23.18 2.65
C GLY A 24 -2.57 -22.69 3.48
N VAL A 25 -2.32 -21.39 3.49
CA VAL A 25 -1.24 -20.76 4.25
C VAL A 25 -1.71 -20.47 5.67
N ASP A 26 -1.07 -21.10 6.66
CA ASP A 26 -1.24 -20.75 8.07
C ASP A 26 -0.43 -19.49 8.41
N MET A 27 -1.11 -18.34 8.41
CA MET A 27 -0.51 -17.04 8.73
C MET A 27 0.12 -16.99 10.14
N ALA A 28 -0.34 -17.80 11.10
CA ALA A 28 0.23 -17.84 12.44
C ALA A 28 1.61 -18.53 12.46
N ALA A 29 1.87 -19.41 11.50
CA ALA A 29 3.16 -20.08 11.32
C ALA A 29 4.14 -19.26 10.45
N VAL A 30 3.66 -18.26 9.71
CA VAL A 30 4.49 -17.41 8.84
C VAL A 30 5.40 -16.52 9.68
N ARG A 31 6.70 -16.59 9.41
CA ARG A 31 7.69 -15.66 9.97
C ARG A 31 8.13 -14.68 8.88
N PRO A 32 8.03 -13.35 9.10
CA PRO A 32 8.48 -12.38 8.12
C PRO A 32 9.98 -12.54 7.89
N VAL A 33 10.39 -12.48 6.63
CA VAL A 33 11.81 -12.42 6.28
C VAL A 33 12.42 -11.09 6.77
N PRO A 34 13.76 -10.99 6.92
CA PRO A 34 14.39 -9.80 7.47
C PRO A 34 14.01 -8.49 6.77
N ALA A 35 13.84 -8.50 5.45
CA ALA A 35 13.41 -7.34 4.68
C ALA A 35 11.99 -6.87 5.05
N THR A 36 11.04 -7.81 5.17
CA THR A 36 9.66 -7.52 5.58
C THR A 36 9.61 -6.96 7.00
N ALA A 37 10.35 -7.55 7.93
CA ALA A 37 10.42 -7.07 9.31
C ALA A 37 11.05 -5.67 9.40
N ALA A 38 12.14 -5.42 8.67
CA ALA A 38 12.77 -4.11 8.61
C ALA A 38 11.83 -3.05 8.05
N TYR A 39 11.09 -3.37 6.99
CA TYR A 39 10.11 -2.47 6.39
C TYR A 39 8.96 -2.13 7.36
N ALA A 40 8.38 -3.15 8.01
CA ALA A 40 7.33 -2.94 9.01
C ALA A 40 7.81 -2.10 10.21
N ASN A 41 9.01 -2.37 10.72
CA ASN A 41 9.61 -1.62 11.81
C ASN A 41 9.89 -0.15 11.43
N PHE A 42 10.32 0.10 10.19
CA PHE A 42 10.49 1.45 9.67
C PHE A 42 9.14 2.21 9.67
N LEU A 43 8.08 1.60 9.16
CA LEU A 43 6.75 2.22 9.15
C LEU A 43 6.22 2.49 10.57
N ASP A 44 6.36 1.54 11.50
CA ASP A 44 5.98 1.74 12.91
C ASP A 44 6.80 2.88 13.56
N GLY A 45 8.10 2.94 13.30
CA GLY A 45 8.97 4.01 13.77
C GLY A 45 8.54 5.39 13.27
N VAL A 46 8.21 5.52 11.98
CA VAL A 46 7.70 6.77 11.41
C VAL A 46 6.34 7.12 12.00
N ALA A 47 5.42 6.15 12.14
CA ALA A 47 4.10 6.39 12.71
C ALA A 47 4.16 6.93 14.15
N ARG A 48 5.08 6.39 14.97
CA ARG A 48 5.29 6.85 16.36
C ARG A 48 5.88 8.25 16.47
N SER A 49 6.46 8.81 15.41
CA SER A 49 6.91 10.21 15.41
C SER A 49 5.76 11.21 15.53
N GLY A 50 4.54 10.81 15.14
CA GLY A 50 3.36 11.67 15.09
C GLY A 50 3.35 12.66 13.92
N ASP A 51 4.37 12.66 13.07
CA ASP A 51 4.43 13.52 11.89
C ASP A 51 3.64 12.90 10.73
N VAL A 52 2.48 13.52 10.45
CA VAL A 52 1.60 13.13 9.36
C VAL A 52 2.29 13.21 8.00
N ALA A 53 3.11 14.24 7.75
CA ALA A 53 3.80 14.38 6.47
C ALA A 53 4.84 13.26 6.28
N ALA A 54 5.58 12.93 7.35
CA ALA A 54 6.50 11.80 7.33
C ALA A 54 5.78 10.46 7.10
N CYS A 55 4.60 10.26 7.72
CA CYS A 55 3.80 9.05 7.51
C CYS A 55 3.30 8.93 6.06
N LEU A 56 2.78 10.02 5.48
CA LEU A 56 2.39 10.06 4.07
C LEU A 56 3.57 9.73 3.16
N ALA A 57 4.73 10.39 3.38
CA ALA A 57 5.94 10.15 2.60
C ALA A 57 6.45 8.70 2.69
N ALA A 58 6.33 8.06 3.86
CA ALA A 58 6.73 6.68 4.06
C ALA A 58 5.78 5.66 3.39
N MET A 59 4.49 5.98 3.26
CA MET A 59 3.47 5.09 2.70
C MET A 59 3.32 5.19 1.18
N VAL A 60 3.52 6.38 0.57
CA VAL A 60 3.33 6.58 -0.87
C VAL A 60 4.06 5.55 -1.75
N PRO A 61 5.35 5.23 -1.52
CA PRO A 61 6.10 4.35 -2.42
C PRO A 61 5.48 2.96 -2.57
N CYS A 62 5.00 2.33 -1.49
CA CYS A 62 4.49 0.96 -1.56
C CYS A 62 3.11 0.88 -2.21
N MET A 63 2.23 1.84 -1.95
CA MET A 63 0.91 1.90 -2.60
C MET A 63 1.05 2.11 -4.10
N ARG A 64 1.88 3.10 -4.51
CA ARG A 64 2.16 3.34 -5.93
C ARG A 64 2.79 2.13 -6.61
N LEU A 65 3.74 1.47 -5.95
CA LEU A 65 4.39 0.28 -6.50
C LEU A 65 3.38 -0.85 -6.76
N HIS A 66 2.48 -1.14 -5.81
CA HIS A 66 1.47 -2.17 -6.00
C HIS A 66 0.51 -1.84 -7.15
N ALA A 67 0.03 -0.60 -7.23
CA ALA A 67 -0.81 -0.15 -8.34
C ALA A 67 -0.10 -0.35 -9.70
N HIS A 68 1.17 0.07 -9.77
CA HIS A 68 1.98 -0.07 -10.98
C HIS A 68 2.17 -1.53 -11.39
N LEU A 69 2.49 -2.42 -10.44
CA LEU A 69 2.69 -3.84 -10.69
C LEU A 69 1.39 -4.52 -11.14
N GLY A 70 0.27 -4.28 -10.44
CA GLY A 70 -1.03 -4.83 -10.80
C GLY A 70 -1.43 -4.46 -12.22
N GLN A 71 -1.38 -3.17 -12.56
CA GLN A 71 -1.70 -2.68 -13.90
C GLN A 71 -0.75 -3.21 -14.99
N THR A 72 0.54 -3.37 -14.66
CA THR A 72 1.53 -3.91 -15.60
C THR A 72 1.25 -5.37 -15.89
N LEU A 73 0.94 -6.17 -14.87
CA LEU A 73 0.60 -7.58 -15.01
C LEU A 73 -0.74 -7.77 -15.72
N ALA A 74 -1.74 -6.92 -15.48
CA ALA A 74 -3.03 -6.96 -16.17
C ALA A 74 -2.92 -6.70 -17.68
N ARG A 75 -1.90 -5.95 -18.13
CA ARG A 75 -1.61 -5.69 -19.54
C ARG A 75 -0.70 -6.73 -20.18
N ALA A 76 -0.02 -7.55 -19.39
CA ALA A 76 0.86 -8.58 -19.91
C ALA A 76 0.02 -9.66 -20.61
N PRO A 77 0.54 -10.30 -21.67
CA PRO A 77 -0.06 -11.54 -22.18
C PRO A 77 -0.24 -12.51 -21.02
N SER A 78 -1.34 -13.28 -21.00
CA SER A 78 -1.69 -14.22 -19.93
C SER A 78 -0.52 -15.19 -19.67
N THR A 79 0.34 -14.78 -18.74
CA THR A 79 1.57 -15.45 -18.30
C THR A 79 1.56 -15.60 -16.79
N SER A 80 0.69 -14.86 -16.10
CA SER A 80 0.29 -15.15 -14.73
C SER A 80 -0.43 -16.49 -14.71
N ALA A 81 0.01 -17.39 -13.83
CA ALA A 81 -0.79 -18.56 -13.50
C ALA A 81 -2.18 -18.08 -13.05
N ALA A 82 -3.24 -18.74 -13.50
CA ALA A 82 -4.63 -18.39 -13.17
C ALA A 82 -4.86 -18.22 -11.65
N GLU A 83 -4.06 -18.91 -10.85
CA GLU A 83 -4.01 -18.83 -9.39
C GLU A 83 -3.70 -17.42 -8.83
N TYR A 84 -2.93 -16.60 -9.52
CA TYR A 84 -2.56 -15.24 -9.07
C TYR A 84 -3.44 -14.14 -9.68
N GLN A 85 -4.39 -14.50 -10.55
CA GLN A 85 -5.27 -13.52 -11.18
C GLN A 85 -6.04 -12.66 -10.17
N PRO A 86 -6.57 -13.19 -9.05
CA PRO A 86 -7.25 -12.34 -8.06
C PRO A 86 -6.37 -11.22 -7.49
N TRP A 87 -5.08 -11.49 -7.28
CA TRP A 87 -4.12 -10.48 -6.81
C TRP A 87 -3.93 -9.39 -7.86
N VAL A 88 -3.77 -9.79 -9.13
CA VAL A 88 -3.64 -8.85 -10.26
C VAL A 88 -4.90 -7.99 -10.39
N ASP A 89 -6.08 -8.59 -10.31
CA ASP A 89 -7.36 -7.88 -10.41
C ASP A 89 -7.53 -6.85 -9.28
N THR A 90 -7.09 -7.19 -8.06
CA THR A 90 -7.14 -6.28 -6.91
C THR A 90 -6.28 -5.04 -7.13
N TYR A 91 -5.00 -5.24 -7.43
CA TYR A 91 -4.05 -4.13 -7.53
C TYR A 91 -4.10 -3.37 -8.87
N SER A 92 -4.72 -3.95 -9.91
CA SER A 92 -5.00 -3.24 -11.16
C SER A 92 -6.31 -2.46 -11.14
N ASN A 93 -7.15 -2.64 -10.11
CA ASN A 93 -8.45 -1.98 -10.00
C ASN A 93 -8.29 -0.45 -9.92
N ALA A 94 -9.18 0.27 -10.61
CA ALA A 94 -9.29 1.73 -10.54
C ALA A 94 -9.41 2.27 -9.11
N GLY A 95 -10.12 1.55 -8.22
CA GLY A 95 -10.23 1.96 -6.81
C GLY A 95 -8.89 1.95 -6.07
N PHE A 96 -7.99 1.01 -6.39
CA PHE A 96 -6.66 0.97 -5.77
C PHE A 96 -5.77 2.10 -6.31
N GLU A 97 -5.87 2.39 -7.61
CA GLU A 97 -5.22 3.56 -8.22
C GLU A 97 -5.68 4.87 -7.58
N GLU A 98 -6.99 5.04 -7.37
CA GLU A 98 -7.56 6.22 -6.70
C GLU A 98 -7.04 6.39 -5.28
N LEU A 99 -6.85 5.29 -4.53
CA LEU A 99 -6.26 5.34 -3.19
C LEU A 99 -4.80 5.79 -3.24
N ALA A 100 -4.00 5.24 -4.16
CA ALA A 100 -2.60 5.63 -4.34
C ALA A 100 -2.49 7.12 -4.73
N ALA A 101 -3.29 7.57 -5.70
CA ALA A 101 -3.32 8.98 -6.12
C ALA A 101 -3.80 9.92 -5.01
N THR A 102 -4.76 9.48 -4.19
CA THR A 102 -5.22 10.26 -3.01
C THR A 102 -4.10 10.45 -2.01
N LEU A 103 -3.30 9.40 -1.76
CA LEU A 103 -2.18 9.48 -0.82
C LEU A 103 -1.07 10.41 -1.32
N GLU A 104 -0.77 10.36 -2.62
CA GLU A 104 0.17 11.28 -3.30
C GLU A 104 -0.30 12.73 -3.22
N ALA A 105 -1.56 13.00 -3.54
CA ALA A 105 -2.13 14.35 -3.46
C ALA A 105 -2.11 14.91 -2.02
N LEU A 106 -2.33 14.06 -1.02
CA LEU A 106 -2.19 14.46 0.39
C LEU A 106 -0.75 14.81 0.72
N LEU A 107 0.23 14.03 0.26
CA LEU A 107 1.65 14.35 0.47
C LEU A 107 2.01 15.70 -0.16
N ASP A 108 1.62 15.94 -1.41
CA ASP A 108 1.89 17.19 -2.13
C ASP A 108 1.29 18.41 -1.41
N ALA A 109 0.05 18.27 -0.91
CA ALA A 109 -0.63 19.30 -0.14
C ALA A 109 0.08 19.61 1.18
N HIS A 110 0.71 18.61 1.82
CA HIS A 110 1.50 18.80 3.04
C HIS A 110 2.88 19.42 2.75
N ALA A 111 3.53 19.03 1.65
CA ALA A 111 4.80 19.62 1.22
C ALA A 111 4.66 21.12 0.90
N SER A 112 3.64 21.48 0.13
CA SER A 112 3.38 22.88 -0.25
C SER A 112 3.09 23.79 0.95
N ARG A 113 2.51 23.25 2.03
CA ARG A 113 2.29 24.00 3.27
C ARG A 113 3.58 24.24 4.06
N LEU A 114 4.54 23.32 4.01
CA LEU A 114 5.86 23.51 4.62
C LEU A 114 6.65 24.60 3.89
N ASP A 115 6.56 24.65 2.56
CA ASP A 115 7.18 25.72 1.77
C ASP A 115 6.53 27.10 2.06
N ALA A 116 5.21 27.14 2.21
CA ALA A 116 4.49 28.37 2.55
C ALA A 116 4.71 28.84 4.00
N ALA A 117 4.93 27.92 4.95
CA ALA A 117 5.18 28.23 6.37
C ALA A 117 6.68 28.42 6.68
N GLY A 118 7.56 27.92 5.81
CA GLY A 118 9.02 27.87 5.97
C GLY A 118 9.80 28.76 5.02
N GLY A 119 9.14 29.67 4.31
CA GLY A 119 9.78 30.66 3.43
C GLY A 119 10.95 31.38 4.12
N ARG A 120 12.16 30.88 3.82
CA ARG A 120 13.42 31.61 3.85
C ARG A 120 13.85 31.84 2.43
#